data_AF-A0A3C1SD38-F1
#
_entry.id   AF-A0A3C1SD38-F1
#
_cell.length_a   1.000
_cell.length_b   1.000
_cell.length_c   1.000
_cell.angle_alpha   90.00
_cell.angle_beta   90.00
_cell.angle_gamma   90.00
#
_symmetry.space_group_name_H-M   'P 1'
#
loop_
_entity.id
_entity.type
_entity.pdbx_description
1 polymer ?
#
loop_
_entity_poly.entity_id
_entity_poly.type
_entity_poly.pdbx_seq_one_letter_code
_entity_poly.pdbx_strand_id
1 'polypeptide(L)'
;MAKRRGRSRKQDSSSATLIILQVAVALVVVITPIILLLGSLFFGLKRRGYTKYVQGNLSDFWLDDDEKQEFKEVSKILDDAHNAIADAKTTGRIKNVSVNKDGSFSARSKLGKELREIIEENEMIIGRYDESHTQMVNLPQTRWKNFRNTFAASRSFISGLFIWIILAGVAPAVLIQNDTVNYIEGIRIFFYFPVMLLKQGASGISANVWQMMAIVTGGSVLVAAVVAIISLFSVKSITPYPPKVTEKNIDEY
;
A
#
# COMPACT_ATOMS: atom_id res chain seq x y z
N MET A 1 -55.00 -44.36 22.90
CA MET A 1 -53.69 -43.67 23.12
C MET A 1 -53.26 -42.99 21.83
N ALA A 2 -53.46 -41.67 21.71
CA ALA A 2 -53.10 -40.92 20.51
C ALA A 2 -51.67 -40.34 20.64
N LYS A 3 -50.77 -40.82 19.79
CA LYS A 3 -49.36 -40.42 19.73
C LYS A 3 -49.26 -39.00 19.13
N ARG A 4 -49.09 -37.98 19.99
CA ARG A 4 -48.83 -36.60 19.56
C ARG A 4 -47.55 -36.57 18.72
N ARG A 5 -47.68 -36.42 17.41
CA ARG A 5 -46.55 -36.13 16.51
C ARG A 5 -46.05 -34.71 16.81
N GLY A 6 -44.92 -34.61 17.50
CA GLY A 6 -44.18 -33.37 17.63
C GLY A 6 -43.73 -32.91 16.25
N ARG A 7 -44.33 -31.84 15.73
CA ARG A 7 -43.79 -31.11 14.58
C ARG A 7 -42.47 -30.48 15.03
N SER A 8 -41.35 -31.03 14.59
CA SER A 8 -40.07 -30.34 14.69
C SER A 8 -40.18 -29.04 13.88
N ARG A 9 -40.25 -27.91 14.57
CA ARG A 9 -40.05 -26.59 13.95
C ARG A 9 -38.68 -26.63 13.28
N LYS A 10 -38.65 -26.71 11.95
CA LYS A 10 -37.46 -26.32 11.19
C LYS A 10 -37.26 -24.85 11.51
N GLN A 11 -36.32 -24.57 12.40
CA GLN A 11 -35.90 -23.22 12.72
C GLN A 11 -35.17 -22.71 11.47
N ASP A 12 -35.83 -21.80 10.75
CA ASP A 12 -35.44 -21.37 9.42
C ASP A 12 -34.04 -20.74 9.44
N SER A 13 -33.09 -21.41 8.80
CA SER A 13 -31.70 -20.98 8.58
C SER A 13 -31.60 -19.55 8.02
N SER A 14 -32.62 -19.10 7.27
CA SER A 14 -32.71 -17.74 6.72
C SER A 14 -32.83 -16.63 7.78
N SER A 15 -33.39 -16.93 8.95
CA SER A 15 -33.52 -15.95 10.03
C SER A 15 -32.18 -15.68 10.71
N ALA A 16 -31.36 -16.72 10.88
CA ALA A 16 -30.04 -16.61 11.49
C ALA A 16 -29.06 -15.83 10.60
N THR A 17 -29.08 -16.07 9.28
CA THR A 17 -28.20 -15.37 8.33
C THR A 17 -28.50 -13.87 8.26
N LEU A 18 -29.77 -13.47 8.31
CA LEU A 18 -30.17 -12.05 8.33
C LEU A 18 -29.71 -11.33 9.61
N ILE A 19 -29.79 -12.00 10.77
CA ILE A 19 -29.31 -11.43 12.04
C ILE A 19 -27.78 -11.22 11.99
N ILE A 20 -27.03 -12.21 11.49
CA ILE A 20 -25.57 -12.11 11.34
C ILE A 20 -25.21 -10.92 10.43
N LEU A 21 -25.91 -10.76 9.30
CA LEU A 21 -25.68 -9.64 8.38
C LEU A 21 -25.95 -8.29 9.04
N GLN A 22 -27.04 -8.15 9.80
CA GLN A 22 -27.37 -6.91 10.51
C GLN A 22 -26.32 -6.54 11.57
N VAL A 23 -25.83 -7.54 12.31
CA VAL A 23 -24.76 -7.35 13.29
C VAL A 23 -23.46 -6.94 12.59
N ALA A 24 -23.12 -7.55 11.46
CA ALA A 24 -21.93 -7.19 10.68
C ALA A 24 -22.01 -5.74 10.15
N VAL A 25 -23.16 -5.34 9.59
CA VAL A 25 -23.38 -3.96 9.13
C VAL A 25 -23.28 -2.96 10.29
N ALA A 26 -23.90 -3.27 11.42
CA ALA A 26 -23.81 -2.44 12.61
C ALA A 26 -22.36 -2.28 13.09
N LEU A 27 -21.57 -3.36 13.08
CA LEU A 27 -20.18 -3.33 13.46
C LEU A 27 -19.35 -2.45 12.51
N VAL A 28 -19.60 -2.53 11.19
CA VAL A 28 -18.95 -1.64 10.21
C VAL A 28 -19.28 -0.17 10.48
N VAL A 29 -20.54 0.17 10.73
CA VAL A 29 -20.99 1.55 11.02
C VAL A 29 -20.26 2.12 12.24
N VAL A 30 -20.14 1.32 13.31
CA VAL A 30 -19.51 1.74 14.57
C VAL A 30 -18.00 1.87 14.44
N ILE A 31 -17.36 0.95 13.72
CA ILE A 31 -15.91 0.92 13.56
C ILE A 31 -15.42 1.97 12.55
N THR A 32 -16.23 2.33 11.55
CA THR A 32 -15.85 3.28 10.50
C THR A 32 -15.26 4.60 11.01
N PRO A 33 -15.92 5.37 11.91
CA PRO A 33 -15.34 6.62 12.42
C PRO A 33 -14.02 6.40 13.16
N ILE A 34 -13.85 5.26 13.85
CA ILE A 34 -12.61 4.91 14.55
C ILE A 34 -11.49 4.65 13.54
N ILE A 35 -11.75 3.84 12.50
CA ILE A 35 -10.78 3.58 11.43
C ILE A 35 -10.41 4.88 10.71
N LEU A 36 -11.39 5.72 10.39
CA LEU A 36 -11.15 7.00 9.72
C LEU A 36 -10.29 7.94 10.58
N LEU A 37 -10.57 8.02 11.88
CA LEU A 37 -9.79 8.80 12.82
C LEU A 37 -8.36 8.27 12.96
N LEU A 38 -8.19 6.98 13.28
CA LEU A 38 -6.87 6.38 13.44
C LEU A 38 -6.05 6.43 12.15
N GLY A 39 -6.69 6.17 11.00
CA GLY A 39 -6.07 6.30 9.69
C GLY A 39 -5.61 7.74 9.40
N SER A 40 -6.45 8.73 9.72
CA SER A 40 -6.11 10.15 9.54
C SER A 40 -4.90 10.56 10.38
N LEU A 41 -4.80 10.08 11.62
CA LEU A 41 -3.68 10.33 12.52
C LEU A 41 -2.42 9.62 12.02
N PHE A 42 -2.50 8.32 11.76
CA PHE A 42 -1.36 7.51 11.32
C PHE A 42 -0.76 8.03 10.00
N PHE A 43 -1.58 8.16 8.96
CA PHE A 43 -1.11 8.63 7.66
C PHE A 43 -0.78 10.13 7.68
N GLY A 44 -1.44 10.93 8.53
CA GLY A 44 -1.10 12.33 8.74
C GLY A 44 0.30 12.51 9.34
N LEU A 45 0.64 11.73 10.37
CA LEU A 45 1.97 11.73 10.99
C LEU A 45 3.03 11.20 10.02
N LYS A 46 2.75 10.09 9.32
CA LYS A 46 3.67 9.53 8.32
C LYS A 46 3.93 10.51 7.18
N ARG A 47 2.88 11.20 6.69
CA ARG A 47 2.99 12.24 5.66
C ARG A 47 3.88 13.39 6.13
N ARG A 48 3.74 13.85 7.38
CA ARG A 48 4.59 14.93 7.94
C ARG A 48 6.07 14.59 7.87
N GLY A 49 6.43 13.32 8.07
CA GLY A 49 7.81 12.84 7.92
C GLY A 49 8.37 13.09 6.51
N TYR A 50 7.59 12.77 5.47
CA TYR A 50 8.01 12.98 4.09
C TYR A 50 7.97 14.45 3.67
N THR A 51 6.91 15.19 4.01
CA THR A 51 6.73 16.57 3.51
C THR A 51 7.75 17.57 4.04
N LYS A 52 8.50 17.23 5.11
CA LYS A 52 9.58 18.11 5.60
C LYS A 52 10.71 18.31 4.58
N TYR A 53 10.87 17.36 3.65
CA TYR A 53 11.99 17.33 2.71
C TYR A 53 11.55 17.53 1.26
N VAL A 54 10.25 17.65 0.99
CA VAL A 54 9.71 17.85 -0.36
C VAL A 54 9.73 19.33 -0.71
N GLN A 55 10.60 19.70 -1.64
CA GLN A 55 10.76 21.02 -2.23
C GLN A 55 10.00 21.15 -3.56
N GLY A 56 9.55 20.03 -4.15
CA GLY A 56 8.79 19.97 -5.39
C GLY A 56 9.64 19.82 -6.65
N ASN A 57 10.84 19.27 -6.51
CA ASN A 57 11.79 19.06 -7.59
C ASN A 57 12.16 17.56 -7.70
N LEU A 58 13.06 17.22 -8.63
CA LEU A 58 13.50 15.83 -8.85
C LEU A 58 14.40 15.30 -7.72
N SER A 59 15.04 16.18 -6.93
CA SER A 59 15.95 15.78 -5.85
C SER A 59 15.23 15.36 -4.57
N ASP A 60 13.93 15.68 -4.41
CA ASP A 60 13.10 15.33 -3.24
C ASP A 60 13.19 13.86 -2.78
N PHE A 61 13.42 12.95 -3.72
CA PHE A 61 13.52 11.50 -3.46
C PHE A 61 14.80 10.89 -4.02
N TRP A 62 15.76 11.71 -4.44
CA TRP A 62 17.00 11.22 -5.02
C TRP A 62 17.86 10.52 -3.97
N LEU A 63 18.98 9.95 -4.42
CA LEU A 63 19.97 9.36 -3.54
C LEU A 63 20.68 10.48 -2.75
N ASP A 64 20.94 10.22 -1.47
CA ASP A 64 21.84 11.08 -0.70
C ASP A 64 23.31 10.85 -1.07
N ASP A 65 24.23 11.63 -0.52
CA ASP A 65 25.64 11.58 -0.92
C ASP A 65 26.30 10.22 -0.60
N ASP A 66 25.91 9.59 0.51
CA ASP A 66 26.41 8.28 0.91
C ASP A 66 25.88 7.20 -0.04
N GLU A 67 24.58 7.24 -0.37
CA GLU A 67 23.93 6.34 -1.33
C GLU A 67 24.46 6.52 -2.75
N LYS A 68 24.81 7.75 -3.14
CA LYS A 68 25.47 8.03 -4.43
C LYS A 68 26.85 7.40 -4.49
N GLN A 69 27.61 7.48 -3.40
CA GLN A 69 28.92 6.84 -3.32
C GLN A 69 28.78 5.31 -3.39
N GLU A 70 27.87 4.72 -2.61
CA GLU A 70 27.60 3.28 -2.63
C GLU A 70 27.19 2.81 -4.04
N PHE A 71 26.31 3.56 -4.71
CA PHE A 71 25.91 3.24 -6.09
C PHE A 71 27.11 3.19 -7.02
N LYS A 72 27.98 4.21 -7.00
CA LYS A 72 29.16 4.28 -7.87
C LYS A 72 30.15 3.15 -7.58
N GLU A 73 30.36 2.82 -6.31
CA GLU A 73 31.24 1.71 -5.91
C GLU A 73 30.70 0.37 -6.41
N VAL A 74 29.42 0.11 -6.20
CA VAL A 74 28.77 -1.14 -6.64
C VAL A 74 28.72 -1.25 -8.16
N SER A 75 28.37 -0.17 -8.87
CA SER A 75 28.38 -0.17 -10.35
C SER A 75 29.77 -0.49 -10.89
N LYS A 76 30.82 0.12 -10.33
CA LYS A 76 32.20 -0.17 -10.72
C LYS A 76 32.57 -1.63 -10.48
N ILE A 77 32.22 -2.20 -9.32
CA ILE A 77 32.50 -3.62 -9.01
C ILE A 77 31.81 -4.54 -10.04
N LEU A 78 30.57 -4.26 -10.40
CA LEU A 78 29.83 -5.05 -11.39
C LEU A 78 30.44 -4.93 -12.79
N ASP A 79 30.81 -3.72 -13.20
CA ASP A 79 31.47 -3.48 -14.48
C ASP A 79 32.83 -4.18 -14.57
N ASP A 80 33.65 -4.08 -13.52
CA ASP A 80 34.94 -4.78 -13.43
C ASP A 80 34.75 -6.30 -13.52
N ALA A 81 33.74 -6.86 -12.84
CA ALA A 81 33.43 -8.29 -12.90
C ALA A 81 32.94 -8.74 -14.29
N HIS A 82 32.06 -7.96 -14.93
CA HIS A 82 31.60 -8.21 -16.29
C HIS A 82 32.75 -8.16 -17.30
N ASN A 83 33.63 -7.17 -17.19
CA ASN A 83 34.80 -7.02 -18.04
C ASN A 83 35.78 -8.18 -17.84
N ALA A 84 36.06 -8.60 -16.60
CA ALA A 84 36.91 -9.75 -16.31
C ALA A 84 36.39 -11.05 -16.94
N ILE A 85 35.07 -11.28 -16.88
CA ILE A 85 34.43 -12.42 -17.56
C ILE A 85 34.56 -12.31 -19.09
N ALA A 86 34.35 -11.13 -19.65
CA ALA A 86 34.45 -10.89 -21.09
C ALA A 86 35.89 -11.09 -21.61
N ASP A 87 36.88 -10.62 -20.85
CA ASP A 87 38.30 -10.77 -21.14
C ASP A 87 38.76 -12.22 -21.01
N ALA A 88 38.29 -12.94 -19.99
CA ALA A 88 38.55 -14.37 -19.84
C ALA A 88 37.98 -15.17 -21.03
N LYS A 89 36.75 -14.87 -21.44
CA LYS A 89 36.11 -15.48 -22.62
C LYS A 89 36.87 -15.17 -23.91
N THR A 90 37.29 -13.92 -24.09
CA THR A 90 38.07 -13.48 -25.26
C THR A 90 39.44 -14.16 -25.31
N THR A 91 40.13 -14.23 -24.17
CA THR A 91 41.42 -14.90 -24.03
C THR A 91 41.33 -16.39 -24.35
N GLY A 92 40.31 -17.06 -23.81
CA GLY A 92 40.06 -18.48 -24.09
C GLY A 92 39.81 -18.74 -25.58
N ARG A 93 39.09 -17.82 -26.26
CA ARG A 93 38.86 -17.88 -27.71
C ARG A 93 40.16 -17.70 -28.50
N ILE A 94 40.97 -16.69 -28.18
CA ILE A 94 42.24 -16.41 -28.87
C ILE A 94 43.23 -17.58 -28.72
N LYS A 95 43.28 -18.19 -27.53
CA LYS A 95 44.19 -19.30 -27.23
C LYS A 95 43.63 -20.69 -27.58
N ASN A 96 42.47 -20.76 -28.25
CA ASN A 96 41.80 -22.00 -28.65
C ASN A 96 41.60 -23.01 -27.49
N VAL A 97 41.21 -22.51 -26.32
CA VAL A 97 40.92 -23.38 -25.16
C VAL A 97 39.64 -24.16 -25.44
N SER A 98 39.70 -25.49 -25.28
CA SER A 98 38.53 -26.37 -25.45
C SER A 98 37.40 -25.97 -24.48
N VAL A 99 36.18 -25.93 -24.99
CA VAL A 99 34.96 -25.62 -24.23
C VAL A 99 34.13 -26.90 -24.08
N ASN A 100 33.56 -27.11 -22.90
CA ASN A 100 32.70 -28.24 -22.57
C ASN A 100 31.28 -28.05 -23.16
N LYS A 101 30.44 -29.08 -23.08
CA LYS A 101 29.05 -29.01 -23.59
C LYS A 101 28.17 -27.99 -22.86
N ASP A 102 28.51 -27.65 -21.62
CA ASP A 102 27.81 -26.67 -20.78
C ASP A 102 28.26 -25.22 -21.05
N GLY A 103 29.24 -25.01 -21.95
CA GLY A 103 29.80 -23.69 -22.24
C GLY A 103 30.97 -23.26 -21.34
N SER A 104 31.33 -24.05 -20.32
CA SER A 104 32.49 -23.79 -19.47
C SER A 104 33.82 -24.16 -20.15
N PHE A 105 34.92 -23.47 -19.81
CA PHE A 105 36.24 -23.86 -20.29
C PHE A 105 36.68 -25.21 -19.70
N SER A 106 37.40 -26.00 -20.51
CA SER A 106 37.90 -27.32 -20.12
C SER A 106 38.93 -27.20 -19.01
N ALA A 107 38.68 -27.85 -17.86
CA ALA A 107 39.62 -27.94 -16.74
C ALA A 107 40.81 -28.88 -17.00
N ARG A 108 41.03 -29.34 -18.24
CA ARG A 108 42.14 -30.25 -18.58
C ARG A 108 43.47 -29.52 -18.70
N SER A 109 43.48 -28.26 -19.14
CA SER A 109 44.69 -27.44 -19.26
C SER A 109 44.82 -26.46 -18.10
N LYS A 110 46.05 -26.07 -17.75
CA LYS A 110 46.30 -25.06 -16.70
C LYS A 110 45.53 -23.75 -16.99
N LEU A 111 45.61 -23.29 -18.24
CA LEU A 111 44.92 -22.10 -18.71
C LEU A 111 43.39 -22.23 -18.63
N GLY A 112 42.82 -23.38 -19.00
CA GLY A 112 41.38 -23.58 -18.94
C GLY A 112 40.83 -23.62 -17.51
N LYS A 113 41.61 -24.14 -16.55
CA LYS A 113 41.29 -24.05 -15.12
C LYS A 113 41.27 -22.59 -14.63
N GLU A 114 42.31 -21.84 -14.96
CA GLU A 114 42.46 -20.43 -14.58
C GLU A 114 41.31 -19.56 -15.12
N LEU A 115 40.99 -19.69 -16.42
CA LEU A 115 39.88 -18.94 -17.02
C LEU A 115 38.52 -19.30 -16.40
N ARG A 116 38.32 -20.57 -16.05
CA ARG A 116 37.10 -21.03 -15.39
C ARG A 116 36.99 -20.45 -13.97
N GLU A 117 38.08 -20.47 -13.22
CA GLU A 117 38.14 -19.90 -11.86
C GLU A 117 37.83 -18.39 -11.87
N ILE A 118 38.41 -17.63 -12.81
CA ILE A 118 38.09 -16.20 -13.00
C ILE A 118 36.60 -16.00 -13.27
N ILE A 119 36.00 -16.81 -14.14
CA ILE A 119 34.57 -16.69 -14.46
C ILE A 119 33.71 -17.00 -13.24
N GLU A 120 33.98 -18.12 -12.56
CA GLU A 120 33.22 -18.54 -11.38
C GLU A 120 33.31 -17.52 -10.24
N GLU A 121 34.50 -16.94 -9.98
CA GLU A 121 34.70 -15.89 -8.98
C GLU A 121 33.88 -14.64 -9.29
N ASN A 122 33.95 -14.15 -10.53
CA ASN A 122 33.26 -12.93 -10.93
C ASN A 122 31.75 -13.13 -11.06
N GLU A 123 31.27 -14.33 -11.41
CA GLU A 123 29.85 -14.67 -11.37
C GLU A 123 29.29 -14.63 -9.93
N MET A 124 30.07 -15.06 -8.93
CA MET A 124 29.69 -14.93 -7.53
C MET A 124 29.65 -13.46 -7.07
N ILE A 125 30.58 -12.62 -7.57
CA ILE A 125 30.58 -11.17 -7.30
C ILE A 125 29.30 -10.54 -7.86
N ILE A 126 28.97 -10.82 -9.13
CA ILE A 126 27.74 -10.34 -9.76
C ILE A 126 26.51 -10.77 -8.95
N GLY A 127 26.41 -12.06 -8.60
CA GLY A 127 25.29 -12.58 -7.81
C GLY A 127 25.14 -11.94 -6.43
N ARG A 128 26.24 -11.45 -5.83
CA ARG A 128 26.22 -10.74 -4.53
C ARG A 128 25.74 -9.29 -4.64
N TYR A 129 26.12 -8.59 -5.71
CA TYR A 129 25.94 -7.14 -5.80
C TYR A 129 24.79 -6.70 -6.71
N ASP A 130 24.31 -7.56 -7.62
CA ASP A 130 23.26 -7.22 -8.59
C ASP A 130 21.94 -6.82 -7.91
N GLU A 131 21.57 -7.49 -6.81
CA GLU A 131 20.36 -7.13 -6.06
C GLU A 131 20.48 -5.74 -5.43
N SER A 132 21.60 -5.46 -4.75
CA SER A 132 21.84 -4.15 -4.13
C SER A 132 21.83 -3.03 -5.19
N HIS A 133 22.53 -3.25 -6.31
CA HIS A 133 22.54 -2.32 -7.42
C HIS A 133 21.12 -2.07 -7.95
N THR A 134 20.34 -3.12 -8.19
CA THR A 134 18.95 -3.02 -8.65
C THR A 134 18.06 -2.26 -7.65
N GLN A 135 18.28 -2.45 -6.35
CA GLN A 135 17.56 -1.71 -5.32
C GLN A 135 17.89 -0.21 -5.39
N MET A 136 19.17 0.16 -5.48
CA MET A 136 19.61 1.56 -5.62
C MET A 136 19.09 2.23 -6.89
N VAL A 137 19.13 1.54 -8.04
CA VAL A 137 18.59 2.01 -9.33
C VAL A 137 17.12 2.44 -9.22
N ASN A 138 16.34 1.70 -8.41
CA ASN A 138 14.90 1.92 -8.25
C ASN A 138 14.53 2.67 -6.96
N LEU A 139 15.51 3.04 -6.12
CA LEU A 139 15.26 3.59 -4.79
C LEU A 139 14.50 4.92 -4.86
N PRO A 140 14.84 5.89 -5.74
CA PRO A 140 14.06 7.14 -5.85
C PRO A 140 12.61 6.91 -6.23
N GLN A 141 12.35 5.98 -7.15
CA GLN A 141 10.99 5.64 -7.57
C GLN A 141 10.19 4.97 -6.46
N THR A 142 10.84 4.13 -5.66
CA THR A 142 10.23 3.47 -4.50
C THR A 142 9.87 4.50 -3.43
N ARG A 143 10.79 5.42 -3.11
CA ARG A 143 10.55 6.55 -2.19
C ARG A 143 9.38 7.42 -2.65
N TRP A 144 9.37 7.81 -3.92
CA TRP A 144 8.28 8.60 -4.50
C TRP A 144 6.93 7.87 -4.45
N LYS A 145 6.89 6.57 -4.79
CA LYS A 145 5.66 5.77 -4.71
C LYS A 145 5.15 5.66 -3.27
N ASN A 146 6.05 5.46 -2.30
CA ASN A 146 5.72 5.43 -0.88
C ASN A 146 5.15 6.76 -0.40
N PHE A 147 5.75 7.88 -0.81
CA PHE A 147 5.23 9.22 -0.54
C PHE A 147 3.84 9.40 -1.16
N ARG A 148 3.69 9.12 -2.46
CA ARG A 148 2.42 9.25 -3.18
C ARG A 148 1.29 8.48 -2.49
N ASN A 149 1.54 7.22 -2.16
CA ASN A 149 0.54 6.36 -1.53
C ASN A 149 0.19 6.88 -0.12
N THR A 150 1.19 7.32 0.65
CA THR A 150 0.99 7.90 1.99
C THR A 150 0.20 9.21 1.91
N PHE A 151 0.50 10.07 0.94
CA PHE A 151 -0.19 11.34 0.70
C PHE A 151 -1.65 11.12 0.32
N ALA A 152 -1.90 10.21 -0.62
CA ALA A 152 -3.26 9.87 -1.06
C ALA A 152 -4.09 9.25 0.08
N ALA A 153 -3.51 8.32 0.84
CA ALA A 153 -4.16 7.75 2.02
C ALA A 153 -4.47 8.82 3.08
N SER A 154 -3.52 9.70 3.39
CA SER A 154 -3.74 10.80 4.33
C SER A 154 -4.92 11.69 3.93
N ARG A 155 -4.97 12.13 2.67
CA ARG A 155 -6.11 12.93 2.17
C ARG A 155 -7.42 12.16 2.18
N SER A 156 -7.40 10.89 1.78
CA SER A 156 -8.56 10.00 1.76
C SER A 156 -9.19 9.87 3.16
N PHE A 157 -8.39 9.55 4.17
CA PHE A 157 -8.87 9.40 5.55
C PHE A 157 -9.38 10.71 6.15
N ILE A 158 -8.67 11.82 5.93
CA ILE A 158 -9.09 13.15 6.42
C ILE A 158 -10.43 13.56 5.80
N SER A 159 -10.55 13.45 4.46
CA SER A 159 -11.80 13.79 3.77
C SER A 159 -12.94 12.85 4.15
N GLY A 160 -12.67 11.55 4.25
CA GLY A 160 -13.65 10.56 4.72
C GLY A 160 -14.17 10.89 6.11
N LEU A 161 -13.28 11.21 7.06
CA LEU A 161 -13.64 11.61 8.41
C LEU A 161 -14.48 12.91 8.42
N PHE A 162 -14.06 13.91 7.63
CA PHE A 162 -14.78 15.18 7.54
C PHE A 162 -16.19 15.00 6.98
N ILE A 163 -16.34 14.21 5.91
CA ILE A 163 -17.65 13.87 5.33
C ILE A 163 -18.49 13.05 6.29
N TRP A 164 -17.87 12.10 7.02
CA TRP A 164 -18.58 11.35 8.05
C TRP A 164 -19.18 12.29 9.11
N ILE A 165 -18.41 13.26 9.62
CA ILE A 165 -18.88 14.25 10.61
C ILE A 165 -20.03 15.10 10.04
N ILE A 166 -19.91 15.58 8.79
CA ILE A 166 -20.96 16.37 8.14
C ILE A 166 -22.24 15.55 7.99
N LEU A 167 -22.14 14.35 7.39
CA LEU A 167 -23.31 13.50 7.14
C LEU A 167 -23.94 13.00 8.44
N ALA A 168 -23.14 12.68 9.47
CA ALA A 168 -23.63 12.27 10.78
C ALA A 168 -24.49 13.35 11.45
N GLY A 169 -24.17 14.63 11.25
CA GLY A 169 -24.98 15.71 11.81
C GLY A 169 -26.17 16.13 10.94
N VAL A 170 -26.08 16.01 9.61
CA VAL A 170 -27.14 16.46 8.68
C VAL A 170 -28.17 15.37 8.34
N ALA A 171 -27.74 14.13 8.12
CA ALA A 171 -28.65 13.04 7.74
C ALA A 171 -29.82 12.78 8.71
N PRO A 172 -29.64 12.90 10.05
CA PRO A 172 -30.74 12.82 11.01
C PRO A 172 -31.83 13.86 10.80
N ALA A 173 -31.46 15.12 10.53
CA ALA A 173 -32.42 16.20 10.29
C ALA A 173 -33.26 15.95 9.02
N VAL A 174 -32.66 15.35 7.98
CA VAL A 174 -33.33 15.06 6.71
C VAL A 174 -34.23 13.81 6.80
N LEU A 175 -33.78 12.74 7.46
CA LEU A 175 -34.44 11.43 7.43
C LEU A 175 -35.44 11.19 8.56
N ILE A 176 -35.29 11.89 9.68
CA ILE A 176 -36.21 11.76 10.82
C ILE A 176 -37.38 12.75 10.68
N GLN A 177 -37.31 13.70 9.73
CA GLN A 177 -38.35 14.71 9.47
C GLN A 177 -38.83 15.41 10.75
N ASN A 178 -37.91 15.62 11.70
CA ASN A 178 -38.16 16.35 12.93
C ASN A 178 -37.35 17.64 12.87
N ASP A 179 -38.04 18.78 12.78
CA ASP A 179 -37.44 20.12 12.81
C ASP A 179 -36.67 20.42 14.11
N THR A 180 -36.72 19.50 15.08
CA THR A 180 -36.10 19.61 16.41
C THR A 180 -34.81 18.81 16.58
N VAL A 181 -34.40 17.98 15.61
CA VAL A 181 -33.12 17.24 15.72
C VAL A 181 -31.97 18.19 15.40
N ASN A 182 -31.41 18.79 16.45
CA ASN A 182 -30.20 19.59 16.35
C ASN A 182 -29.00 18.73 15.94
N TYR A 183 -28.01 19.34 15.28
CA TYR A 183 -26.79 18.68 14.76
C TYR A 183 -26.09 17.76 15.79
N ILE A 184 -26.02 18.19 17.06
CA ILE A 184 -25.41 17.41 18.14
C ILE A 184 -26.21 16.14 18.46
N GLU A 185 -27.55 16.22 18.46
CA GLU A 185 -28.40 15.05 18.65
C GLU A 185 -28.24 14.06 17.50
N GLY A 186 -28.05 14.58 16.29
CA GLY A 186 -27.71 13.78 15.14
C GLY A 186 -26.47 12.91 15.33
N ILE A 187 -25.36 13.54 15.76
CA ILE A 187 -24.10 12.84 16.06
C ILE A 187 -24.27 11.85 17.22
N ARG A 188 -25.03 12.23 18.26
CA ARG A 188 -25.29 11.35 19.42
C ARG A 188 -25.92 10.02 19.01
N ILE A 189 -26.81 10.00 18.02
CA ILE A 189 -27.43 8.75 17.55
C ILE A 189 -26.38 7.73 17.10
N PHE A 190 -25.27 8.15 16.49
CA PHE A 190 -24.18 7.26 16.08
C PHE A 190 -23.43 6.65 17.26
N PHE A 191 -23.19 7.43 18.33
CA PHE A 191 -22.55 6.92 19.54
C PHE A 191 -23.47 6.04 20.40
N TYR A 192 -24.77 6.31 20.38
CA TYR A 192 -25.77 5.48 21.07
C TYR A 192 -26.20 4.24 20.29
N PHE A 193 -25.94 4.19 18.98
CA PHE A 193 -26.34 3.07 18.13
C PHE A 193 -25.89 1.69 18.63
N PRO A 194 -24.63 1.46 19.07
CA PRO A 194 -24.24 0.17 19.66
C PRO A 194 -25.09 -0.19 20.88
N VAL A 195 -25.37 0.79 21.76
CA VAL A 195 -26.18 0.58 22.96
C VAL A 195 -27.64 0.29 22.60
N MET A 196 -28.19 0.99 21.61
CA MET A 196 -29.53 0.77 21.09
C MET A 196 -29.66 -0.65 20.50
N LEU A 197 -28.66 -1.08 19.71
CA LEU A 197 -28.61 -2.42 19.14
C LEU A 197 -28.56 -3.50 20.22
N LEU A 198 -27.74 -3.32 21.26
CA LEU A 198 -27.64 -4.28 22.36
C LEU A 198 -28.92 -4.35 23.20
N LYS A 199 -29.59 -3.22 23.44
CA LYS A 199 -30.78 -3.16 24.29
C LYS A 199 -32.07 -3.57 23.58
N GLN A 200 -32.24 -3.14 22.33
CA GLN A 200 -33.50 -3.30 21.58
C GLN A 200 -33.43 -4.41 20.53
N GLY A 201 -32.23 -4.90 20.22
CA GLY A 201 -32.00 -5.78 19.07
C GLY A 201 -32.14 -5.05 17.73
N ALA A 202 -31.69 -5.68 16.66
CA ALA A 202 -31.73 -5.08 15.32
C ALA A 202 -33.16 -4.77 14.83
N SER A 203 -34.14 -5.58 15.23
CA SER A 203 -35.56 -5.40 14.89
C SER A 203 -36.24 -4.26 15.64
N GLY A 204 -35.65 -3.80 16.76
CA GLY A 204 -36.16 -2.66 17.53
C GLY A 204 -35.75 -1.30 16.96
N ILE A 205 -34.80 -1.29 16.02
CA ILE A 205 -34.28 -0.07 15.39
C ILE A 205 -35.12 0.27 14.16
N SER A 206 -35.54 1.54 14.05
CA SER A 206 -36.36 2.00 12.93
C SER A 206 -35.60 1.94 11.59
N ALA A 207 -36.34 1.74 10.49
CA ALA A 207 -35.77 1.70 9.15
C ALA A 207 -35.00 2.98 8.78
N ASN A 208 -35.49 4.16 9.23
CA ASN A 208 -34.85 5.44 8.97
C ASN A 208 -33.47 5.54 9.65
N VAL A 209 -33.30 4.98 10.86
CA VAL A 209 -31.99 4.93 11.53
C VAL A 209 -31.03 4.04 10.76
N TRP A 210 -31.48 2.87 10.28
CA TRP A 210 -30.64 2.00 9.45
C TRP A 210 -30.22 2.67 8.13
N GLN A 211 -31.15 3.32 7.43
CA GLN A 211 -30.86 4.07 6.20
C GLN A 211 -29.86 5.18 6.45
N MET A 212 -30.03 5.92 7.53
CA MET A 212 -29.11 6.98 7.94
C MET A 212 -27.69 6.44 8.19
N MET A 213 -27.55 5.35 8.97
CA MET A 213 -26.26 4.71 9.23
C MET A 213 -25.57 4.27 7.93
N ALA A 214 -26.34 3.71 7.00
CA ALA A 214 -25.85 3.29 5.69
C ALA A 214 -25.40 4.48 4.83
N ILE A 215 -26.17 5.57 4.79
CA ILE A 215 -25.83 6.78 4.02
C ILE A 215 -24.56 7.44 4.56
N VAL A 216 -24.44 7.60 5.88
CA VAL A 216 -23.26 8.24 6.48
C VAL A 216 -22.00 7.39 6.28
N THR A 217 -22.11 6.08 6.54
CA THR A 217 -20.98 5.15 6.39
C THR A 217 -20.60 4.97 4.93
N GLY A 218 -21.56 4.67 4.07
CA GLY A 218 -21.35 4.47 2.64
C GLY A 218 -20.86 5.74 1.95
N GLY A 219 -21.46 6.90 2.26
CA GLY A 219 -21.06 8.19 1.71
C GLY A 219 -19.64 8.59 2.10
N SER A 220 -19.26 8.44 3.37
CA SER A 220 -17.90 8.75 3.82
C SER A 220 -16.84 7.83 3.20
N VAL A 221 -17.11 6.51 3.10
CA VAL A 221 -16.21 5.55 2.46
C VAL A 221 -16.09 5.82 0.96
N LEU A 222 -17.19 6.14 0.28
CA LEU A 222 -17.19 6.48 -1.14
C LEU A 222 -16.37 7.74 -1.41
N VAL A 223 -16.56 8.80 -0.62
CA VAL A 223 -15.75 10.03 -0.79
C VAL A 223 -14.28 9.76 -0.47
N ALA A 224 -13.97 8.98 0.57
CA ALA A 224 -12.60 8.59 0.88
C ALA A 224 -11.95 7.86 -0.32
N ALA A 225 -12.65 6.91 -0.95
CA ALA A 225 -12.16 6.19 -2.12
C ALA A 225 -11.93 7.11 -3.32
N VAL A 226 -12.89 7.99 -3.62
CA VAL A 226 -12.78 8.98 -4.72
C VAL A 226 -11.58 9.92 -4.48
N VAL A 227 -11.44 10.44 -3.25
CA VAL A 227 -10.31 11.31 -2.89
C VAL A 227 -8.98 10.58 -2.96
N ALA A 228 -8.92 9.29 -2.62
CA ALA A 228 -7.70 8.48 -2.77
C ALA A 228 -7.28 8.42 -4.24
N ILE A 229 -8.21 8.10 -5.14
CA ILE A 229 -7.95 8.02 -6.59
C ILE A 229 -7.48 9.37 -7.12
N ILE A 230 -8.21 10.46 -6.85
CA ILE A 230 -7.84 11.81 -7.31
C ILE A 230 -6.46 12.18 -6.77
N SER A 231 -6.20 11.93 -5.49
CA SER A 231 -4.94 12.31 -4.85
C SER A 231 -3.74 11.56 -5.42
N LEU A 232 -3.89 10.32 -5.90
CA LEU A 232 -2.81 9.59 -6.58
C LEU A 232 -2.32 10.30 -7.85
N PHE A 233 -3.22 10.97 -8.57
CA PHE A 233 -2.87 11.74 -9.76
C PHE A 233 -2.32 13.13 -9.41
N SER A 234 -2.88 13.78 -8.40
CA SER A 234 -2.44 15.13 -7.99
C SER A 234 -1.02 15.18 -7.42
N VAL A 235 -0.45 14.08 -6.91
CA VAL A 235 0.92 14.13 -6.35
C VAL A 235 1.96 14.55 -7.39
N LYS A 236 1.76 14.21 -8.67
CA LYS A 236 2.68 14.59 -9.75
C LYS A 236 2.84 16.10 -9.92
N SER A 237 1.83 16.89 -9.52
CA SER A 237 1.91 18.35 -9.56
C SER A 237 2.62 18.94 -8.34
N ILE A 238 2.82 18.15 -7.29
CA ILE A 238 3.55 18.56 -6.08
C ILE A 238 5.03 18.27 -6.28
N THR A 239 5.35 17.08 -6.78
CA THR A 239 6.73 16.62 -6.97
C THR A 239 6.79 15.64 -8.14
N PRO A 240 7.70 15.85 -9.11
CA PRO A 240 7.78 15.04 -10.32
C PRO A 240 8.17 13.59 -10.01
N TYR A 241 7.85 12.68 -10.93
CA TYR A 241 8.27 11.28 -10.81
C TYR A 241 9.77 11.17 -11.14
N PRO A 242 10.63 10.69 -10.23
CA PRO A 242 12.06 10.65 -10.48
C PRO A 242 12.42 9.58 -11.53
N PRO A 243 13.44 9.85 -12.37
CA PRO A 243 13.97 8.83 -13.27
C PRO A 243 14.62 7.69 -12.49
N LYS A 244 15.01 6.62 -13.19
CA LYS A 244 15.90 5.61 -12.60
C LYS A 244 17.30 6.18 -12.46
N VAL A 245 18.03 5.72 -11.47
CA VAL A 245 19.44 6.06 -11.29
C VAL A 245 20.26 5.35 -12.37
N THR A 246 21.17 6.08 -12.97
CA THR A 246 22.14 5.64 -13.97
C THR A 246 23.45 6.35 -13.69
N GLU A 247 24.55 5.81 -14.21
CA GLU A 247 25.85 6.47 -14.10
C GLU A 247 25.88 7.88 -14.70
N LYS A 248 25.00 8.16 -15.67
CA LYS A 248 24.94 9.46 -16.35
C LYS A 248 24.25 10.54 -15.52
N ASN A 249 23.25 10.16 -14.72
CA ASN A 249 22.41 11.11 -13.99
C ASN A 249 22.59 11.07 -12.47
N ILE A 250 23.50 10.24 -11.94
CA ILE A 250 23.74 10.09 -10.50
C ILE A 250 24.04 11.42 -9.80
N ASP A 251 24.76 12.31 -10.48
CA ASP A 251 25.22 13.61 -9.97
C ASP A 251 24.36 14.80 -10.45
N GLU A 252 23.25 14.56 -11.17
CA GLU A 252 22.40 15.62 -11.71
C GLU A 252 21.49 16.28 -10.65
N TYR A 253 21.13 15.54 -9.58
CA TYR A 253 20.09 15.93 -8.62
C TYR A 253 20.59 15.89 -7.17
#